data_AF-A0A6V7K980-F1
#
_entry.id   AF-A0A6V7K980-F1
#
_cell.length_a   1.000
_cell.length_b   1.000
_cell.length_c   1.000
_cell.angle_alpha   90.00
_cell.angle_beta   90.00
_cell.angle_gamma   90.00
#
_symmetry.space_group_name_H-M   'P 1'
#
loop_
_entity.id
_entity.type
_entity.pdbx_description
1 polymer ?
#
loop_
_entity_poly.entity_id
_entity_poly.type
_entity_poly.pdbx_seq_one_letter_code
_entity_poly.pdbx_strand_id
1 'polypeptide(L)' 'VCEEQKCQDEVFPLSMNYLDRFLSICPIRKSQLQLLGTACLLLASKLRQPRPLTADILVFYTDNSITLDDLC' A
#
# COMPACT_ATOMS: atom_id res chain seq x y z
N VAL A 1 9.48 -1.10 3.78
CA VAL A 1 8.38 -2.09 3.64
C VAL A 1 8.69 -3.19 2.62
N CYS A 2 8.66 -2.96 1.30
CA CYS A 2 8.81 -4.05 0.31
C CYS A 2 10.11 -4.85 0.44
N GLU A 3 11.26 -4.18 0.50
CA GLU A 3 12.56 -4.83 0.68
C GLU A 3 12.65 -5.56 2.03
N GLU A 4 12.20 -4.91 3.10
CA GLU A 4 12.22 -5.44 4.46
C GLU A 4 11.33 -6.68 4.63
N GLN A 5 10.16 -6.68 3.98
CA GLN A 5 9.23 -7.80 3.93
C GLN A 5 9.59 -8.83 2.84
N LYS A 6 10.71 -8.62 2.13
CA LYS A 6 11.19 -9.48 1.04
C LYS A 6 10.10 -9.77 0.01
N CYS A 7 9.38 -8.71 -0.37
CA CYS A 7 8.32 -8.81 -1.36
C CYS A 7 8.87 -9.29 -2.71
N GLN A 8 8.00 -9.87 -3.54
CA GLN A 8 8.34 -10.10 -4.95
C GLN A 8 8.63 -8.75 -5.63
N ASP A 9 9.60 -8.74 -6.55
CA ASP A 9 10.10 -7.52 -7.18
C ASP A 9 9.01 -6.74 -7.92
N GLU A 10 7.94 -7.41 -8.38
CA GLU A 10 6.82 -6.76 -9.07
C GLU A 10 5.86 -6.01 -8.16
N VAL A 11 5.90 -6.23 -6.84
CA VAL A 11 4.95 -5.63 -5.89
C VAL A 11 5.11 -4.11 -5.83
N PHE A 12 6.36 -3.64 -5.69
CA PHE A 12 6.62 -2.21 -5.58
C PHE A 12 6.26 -1.45 -6.86
N PRO A 13 6.74 -1.84 -8.07
CA PRO A 13 6.35 -1.22 -9.33
C PRO A 13 4.82 -1.24 -9.56
N LEU A 14 4.14 -2.32 -9.18
CA LEU A 14 2.70 -2.40 -9.29
C LEU A 14 1.97 -1.45 -8.33
N SER A 15 2.43 -1.33 -7.08
CA SER A 15 1.87 -0.37 -6.12
C SER A 15 2.03 1.08 -6.60
N MET A 16 3.18 1.41 -7.19
CA MET A 16 3.41 2.72 -7.80
C MET A 16 2.51 2.96 -9.01
N ASN A 17 2.31 1.93 -9.85
CA ASN A 17 1.36 2.02 -10.96
C ASN A 17 -0.08 2.33 -10.48
N TYR A 18 -0.53 1.72 -9.38
CA TYR A 18 -1.83 2.04 -8.79
C TYR A 18 -1.87 3.47 -8.25
N LEU A 19 -0.84 3.90 -7.55
CA LEU A 19 -0.73 5.22 -6.96
C LEU A 19 -0.78 6.31 -8.05
N ASP A 20 0.04 6.19 -9.09
CA ASP A 20 0.09 7.16 -10.20
C ASP A 20 -1.24 7.24 -10.95
N ARG A 21 -1.87 6.08 -11.20
CA ARG A 21 -3.17 6.01 -11.88
C ARG A 21 -4.31 6.59 -11.04
N PHE A 22 -4.25 6.46 -9.71
CA PHE A 22 -5.25 7.05 -8.84
C PHE A 22 -5.07 8.57 -8.78
N LEU A 23 -3.84 9.04 -8.60
CA LEU A 23 -3.52 10.47 -8.53
C LEU A 23 -3.77 11.22 -9.85
N SER A 24 -3.75 10.53 -10.99
CA SER A 24 -4.06 11.15 -12.29
C SER A 24 -5.53 11.54 -12.44
N ILE A 25 -6.44 10.98 -11.62
CA ILE A 25 -7.89 11.24 -11.69
C ILE A 25 -8.49 11.75 -10.38
N CYS A 26 -7.82 11.54 -9.24
CA CYS A 26 -8.34 11.89 -7.93
C CYS A 26 -7.37 12.83 -7.18
N PRO A 27 -7.71 14.11 -7.00
CA PRO A 27 -6.92 15.01 -6.18
C PRO A 27 -7.10 14.64 -4.70
N ILE A 28 -5.99 14.45 -3.99
CA ILE A 28 -5.98 14.12 -2.56
C ILE A 28 -5.25 15.18 -1.74
N ARG A 29 -5.51 15.21 -0.44
CA ARG A 29 -4.70 16.00 0.50
C ARG A 29 -3.40 15.26 0.81
N LYS A 30 -2.34 16.01 1.14
CA LYS A 30 -1.05 15.45 1.56
C LYS A 30 -1.19 14.45 2.72
N SER A 31 -2.13 14.69 3.64
CA SER A 31 -2.41 13.81 4.79
C SER A 31 -2.97 12.44 4.39
N GLN A 32 -3.47 12.27 3.18
CA GLN A 32 -4.04 11.00 2.68
C GLN A 32 -3.01 10.17 1.89
N LEU A 33 -1.82 10.72 1.62
CA LEU A 33 -0.84 10.06 0.75
C LEU A 33 -0.34 8.73 1.34
N GLN A 34 -0.12 8.68 2.66
CA GLN A 34 0.29 7.45 3.33
C GLN A 34 -0.81 6.39 3.25
N LEU A 35 -2.09 6.77 3.44
CA LEU A 35 -3.23 5.86 3.33
C LEU A 35 -3.32 5.26 1.94
N LEU A 36 -3.25 6.11 0.90
CA LEU A 36 -3.26 5.66 -0.48
C LEU A 36 -2.09 4.71 -0.77
N GLY A 37 -0.87 5.08 -0.38
CA GLY A 37 0.30 4.23 -0.57
C GLY A 37 0.16 2.87 0.11
N THR A 38 -0.36 2.85 1.33
CA THR A 38 -0.63 1.61 2.08
C THR A 38 -1.67 0.74 1.39
N ALA A 39 -2.78 1.33 0.92
CA ALA A 39 -3.81 0.61 0.17
C ALA A 39 -3.27 0.06 -1.16
N CYS A 40 -2.50 0.85 -1.92
CA CYS A 40 -1.86 0.41 -3.16
C CYS A 40 -0.89 -0.75 -2.92
N LEU A 41 -0.11 -0.71 -1.83
CA LEU A 41 0.82 -1.77 -1.47
C LEU A 41 0.10 -3.05 -1.03
N LEU A 42 -0.98 -2.92 -0.26
CA LEU A 42 -1.84 -4.04 0.12
C LEU A 42 -2.42 -4.74 -1.12
N LEU A 43 -2.98 -3.97 -2.06
CA LEU A 43 -3.53 -4.51 -3.31
C LEU A 43 -2.46 -5.18 -4.17
N ALA A 44 -1.30 -4.54 -4.35
CA ALA A 44 -0.22 -5.08 -5.15
C ALA A 44 0.32 -6.40 -4.59
N SER A 45 0.49 -6.48 -3.26
CA SER A 45 0.94 -7.71 -2.60
C SER A 45 -0.07 -8.84 -2.76
N LYS A 46 -1.38 -8.56 -2.59
CA LYS A 46 -2.48 -9.53 -2.83
C LYS A 46 -2.49 -10.09 -4.24
N LEU A 47 -2.09 -9.29 -5.24
CA LEU A 47 -2.09 -9.73 -6.63
C LEU A 47 -0.81 -10.47 -7.04
N ARG A 48 0.35 -10.08 -6.51
CA ARG A 48 1.66 -10.54 -7.00
C ARG A 48 2.39 -11.50 -6.06
N GLN A 49 1.87 -11.74 -4.85
CA GLN A 49 2.55 -12.61 -3.89
C GLN A 49 1.70 -13.81 -3.49
N PRO A 50 2.32 -15.00 -3.35
CA PRO A 50 1.64 -16.17 -2.77
C PRO A 50 1.22 -15.96 -1.31
N ARG A 51 1.99 -15.15 -0.58
CA ARG A 51 1.71 -14.73 0.79
C ARG A 51 1.73 -13.19 0.81
N PRO A 52 0.56 -12.55 0.70
CA PRO A 52 0.48 -11.10 0.65
C PRO A 52 0.76 -10.47 2.02
N LEU A 53 1.05 -9.17 2.00
CA LEU A 53 1.15 -8.38 3.22
C LEU A 53 -0.23 -8.32 3.90
N THR A 54 -0.24 -8.43 5.23
CA THR A 54 -1.47 -8.28 6.01
C THR A 54 -1.78 -6.80 6.22
N ALA A 55 -3.04 -6.47 6.51
CA ALA A 55 -3.39 -5.10 6.88
C ALA A 55 -2.70 -4.69 8.20
N ASP A 56 -2.59 -5.61 9.16
CA ASP A 56 -1.96 -5.36 10.46
C ASP A 56 -0.48 -4.96 10.34
N ILE A 57 0.29 -5.66 9.50
CA ILE A 57 1.71 -5.33 9.35
C ILE A 57 1.89 -3.97 8.66
N LEU A 58 0.99 -3.64 7.75
CA LEU A 58 0.98 -2.36 7.07
C LEU A 58 0.59 -1.21 8.01
N VAL A 59 -0.42 -1.41 8.87
CA VAL A 59 -0.77 -0.47 9.96
C VAL A 59 0.41 -0.24 10.91
N PHE A 60 1.16 -1.29 11.24
CA PHE A 60 2.38 -1.15 12.03
C PHE A 60 3.43 -0.26 11.32
N TYR A 61 3.66 -0.47 10.02
CA TYR A 61 4.62 0.34 9.25
C TYR A 61 4.20 1.80 9.05
N THR A 62 2.93 2.13 9.29
CA THR A 62 2.46 3.51 9.22
C THR A 62 2.57 4.23 10.56
N ASP A 63 3.25 3.64 11.55
CA ASP A 63 3.32 4.13 12.93
C ASP A 63 1.91 4.32 13.53
N ASN A 64 0.99 3.43 13.18
CA ASN A 64 -0.42 3.47 13.59
C ASN A 64 -1.17 4.76 13.21
N SER A 65 -0.65 5.55 12.27
CA SER A 65 -1.35 6.72 11.72
C SER A 65 -2.55 6.35 10.84
N ILE A 66 -2.65 5.07 10.46
CA ILE A 66 -3.74 4.47 9.69
C ILE A 66 -4.24 3.26 10.48
N THR A 67 -5.55 3.09 10.54
CA THR A 67 -6.23 1.97 11.22
C THR A 67 -6.62 0.87 10.24
N LEU A 68 -7.04 -0.29 10.76
CA LEU A 68 -7.60 -1.36 9.91
C LEU A 68 -8.87 -0.89 9.19
N ASP A 69 -9.72 -0.11 9.87
CA ASP A 69 -10.95 0.43 9.30
C ASP A 69 -10.70 1.38 8.12
N ASP A 70 -9.55 2.06 8.09
CA ASP A 70 -9.16 2.89 6.94
C ASP A 70 -8.79 2.05 5.70
N LEU A 71 -8.47 0.76 5.87
CA LEU A 71 -8.08 -0.18 4.80
C LEU A 71 -9.21 -1.16 4.42
N CYS A 72 -10.35 -1.14 5.10
CA CYS A 72 -11.52 -2.01 4.91
C CYS A 72 -12.64 -1.29 4.15
#